data_AF-A0A127PW23-F1
#
_entry.id   AF-A0A127PW23-F1
#
_cell.length_a   1.000
_cell.length_b   1.000
_cell.length_c   1.000
_cell.angle_alpha   90.00
_cell.angle_beta   90.00
_cell.angle_gamma   90.00
#
_symmetry.space_group_name_H-M   'P 1'
#
loop_
_entity.id
_entity.type
_entity.pdbx_description
1 polymer ?
#
loop_
_entity_poly.entity_id
_entity_poly.type
_entity_poly.pdbx_seq_one_letter_code
_entity_poly.pdbx_strand_id
1 'polypeptide(L)'
;MEYSPPPLFKQGASARAKAVICTLLALALLIADSRIHALLILRQAVGTALYPLQMVALMPRDAANKVVDYFSTLSTVEKENQALRSQQGARAQQLQQAQQLAAENAQLRKLLGAQERLQVKSVMSEILYDARDQFARKVIMDRGSQQGVATGQPVIDDAGIVGQVTRVFPFTSEVTLLTDKDQAIPVQVLRNGLRSVAYGRGQSGYLDLRFMSSNADIQKGDLLVTSGIDGVYPAGLAVAKVIQVESKSTDAFAHIVCEPVAGIDRHTQLLILLVDPNPVARPDDEPAVANNKADILSKRRLTESTRDKKEAAKEAAKDGSEAARKSPQEAGAR
;
A
#
# COMPACT_ATOMS: atom_id res chain seq x y z
N MET A 1 20.21 -115.39 -68.13
CA MET A 1 20.59 -115.70 -66.73
C MET A 1 21.46 -114.56 -66.24
N GLU A 2 21.17 -114.13 -65.01
CA GLU A 2 21.91 -113.20 -64.15
C GLU A 2 21.77 -111.70 -64.44
N TYR A 3 20.74 -111.16 -63.79
CA TYR A 3 20.47 -109.77 -63.51
C TYR A 3 21.37 -109.33 -62.34
N SER A 4 22.16 -108.26 -62.51
CA SER A 4 22.78 -107.54 -61.39
C SER A 4 22.50 -106.05 -61.58
N PRO A 5 21.61 -105.43 -60.78
CA PRO A 5 21.31 -104.02 -60.94
C PRO A 5 22.47 -103.16 -60.42
N PRO A 6 22.78 -102.02 -61.09
CA PRO A 6 23.81 -101.10 -60.66
C PRO A 6 23.39 -100.35 -59.38
N PRO A 7 24.34 -99.88 -58.54
CA PRO A 7 24.02 -99.13 -57.34
C PRO A 7 23.45 -97.77 -57.72
N LEU A 8 22.11 -97.65 -57.65
CA LEU A 8 21.41 -96.37 -57.64
C LEU A 8 21.56 -95.76 -56.24
N PHE A 9 21.79 -94.45 -56.18
CA PHE A 9 21.99 -93.60 -55.01
C PHE A 9 23.45 -93.44 -54.52
N LYS A 10 24.12 -92.44 -55.10
CA LYS A 10 25.06 -91.61 -54.32
C LYS A 10 24.25 -91.01 -53.17
N GLN A 11 24.40 -91.55 -51.96
CA GLN A 11 23.83 -90.96 -50.75
C GLN A 11 24.51 -89.60 -50.54
N GLY A 12 23.88 -88.52 -51.01
CA GLY A 12 24.23 -87.17 -50.59
C GLY A 12 24.10 -87.05 -49.07
N ALA A 13 24.83 -86.10 -48.48
CA ALA A 13 24.90 -85.93 -47.02
C ALA A 13 23.52 -86.09 -46.35
N SER A 14 23.48 -86.93 -45.32
CA SER A 14 22.25 -87.31 -44.62
C SER A 14 21.47 -86.07 -44.15
N ALA A 15 20.13 -86.15 -44.06
CA ALA A 15 19.31 -85.02 -43.59
C ALA A 15 19.76 -84.48 -42.23
N ARG A 16 20.29 -85.37 -41.37
CA ARG A 16 20.91 -85.01 -40.09
C ARG A 16 22.18 -84.19 -40.25
N ALA A 17 23.04 -84.53 -41.21
CA ALA A 17 24.23 -83.74 -41.51
C ALA A 17 23.87 -82.34 -42.01
N LYS A 18 22.84 -82.20 -42.86
CA LYS A 18 22.33 -80.89 -43.29
C LYS A 18 21.78 -80.08 -42.11
N ALA A 19 21.02 -80.70 -41.22
CA ALA A 19 20.53 -80.04 -40.01
C ALA A 19 21.68 -79.56 -39.10
N VAL A 20 22.69 -80.40 -38.87
CA VAL A 20 23.87 -80.06 -38.06
C VAL A 20 24.70 -78.94 -38.71
N ILE A 21 24.86 -78.96 -40.03
CA ILE A 21 25.55 -77.88 -40.75
C ILE A 21 24.74 -76.58 -40.66
N CYS A 22 23.42 -76.62 -40.83
CA CYS A 22 22.57 -75.44 -40.70
C CYS A 22 22.57 -74.88 -39.27
N THR A 23 22.56 -75.73 -38.24
CA THR A 23 22.62 -75.26 -36.84
C THR A 23 23.99 -74.69 -36.49
N LEU A 24 25.07 -75.31 -36.95
CA LEU A 24 26.43 -74.74 -36.80
C LEU A 24 26.55 -73.41 -37.54
N LEU A 25 25.97 -73.28 -38.73
CA LEU A 25 25.99 -72.03 -39.50
C LEU A 25 25.15 -70.94 -38.83
N ALA A 26 23.98 -71.27 -38.29
CA ALA A 26 23.17 -70.33 -37.51
C ALA A 26 23.90 -69.87 -36.23
N LEU A 27 24.56 -70.79 -35.53
CA LEU A 27 25.33 -70.48 -34.33
C LEU A 27 26.56 -69.61 -34.67
N ALA A 28 27.25 -69.91 -35.77
CA ALA A 28 28.37 -69.11 -36.27
C ALA A 28 27.93 -67.69 -36.63
N LEU A 29 26.78 -67.53 -37.30
CA LEU A 29 26.21 -66.21 -37.62
C LEU A 29 25.83 -65.42 -36.36
N LEU A 30 25.26 -66.07 -35.34
CA LEU A 30 24.91 -65.43 -34.07
C LEU A 30 26.14 -64.99 -33.27
N ILE A 31 27.20 -65.80 -33.27
CA ILE A 31 28.47 -65.45 -32.63
C ILE A 31 29.14 -64.29 -33.40
N ALA A 32 29.12 -64.33 -34.73
CA ALA A 32 29.65 -63.27 -35.58
C ALA A 32 28.92 -61.94 -35.35
N ASP A 33 27.58 -61.96 -35.25
CA ASP A 33 26.79 -60.78 -34.90
C ASP A 33 27.13 -60.26 -33.49
N SER A 34 27.30 -61.16 -32.50
CA SER A 34 27.68 -60.77 -31.12
C SER A 34 29.06 -60.10 -31.02
N ARG A 35 29.99 -60.46 -31.92
CA ARG A 35 31.36 -59.91 -31.95
C ARG A 35 31.46 -58.62 -32.75
N ILE A 36 30.68 -58.49 -33.83
CA ILE A 36 30.82 -57.41 -34.82
C ILE A 36 29.72 -56.33 -34.66
N HIS A 37 28.68 -56.58 -33.86
CA HIS A 37 27.52 -55.69 -33.71
C HIS A 37 26.90 -55.31 -35.07
N ALA A 38 26.95 -56.23 -36.05
CA ALA A 38 26.60 -55.96 -37.44
C ALA A 38 25.12 -55.59 -37.61
N LEU A 39 24.22 -56.21 -36.83
CA LEU A 39 22.81 -55.85 -36.82
C LEU A 39 22.54 -54.42 -36.32
N LEU A 40 23.38 -53.87 -35.43
CA LEU A 40 23.22 -52.49 -34.96
C LEU A 40 23.57 -51.48 -36.04
N ILE A 41 24.67 -51.71 -36.78
CA ILE A 41 25.09 -50.85 -37.89
C ILE A 41 24.06 -50.91 -39.02
N LEU A 42 23.55 -52.10 -39.34
CA LEU A 42 22.51 -52.26 -40.36
C LEU A 42 21.21 -51.55 -39.95
N ARG A 43 20.79 -51.68 -38.68
CA ARG A 43 19.60 -50.99 -38.17
C ARG A 43 19.76 -49.48 -38.18
N GLN A 44 20.95 -48.95 -37.87
CA GLN A 44 21.25 -47.53 -37.94
C GLN A 44 21.26 -47.01 -39.39
N ALA A 45 21.84 -47.76 -40.33
CA ALA A 45 21.85 -47.41 -41.74
C ALA A 45 20.42 -47.40 -42.33
N VAL A 46 19.64 -48.43 -42.04
CA VAL A 46 18.22 -48.54 -42.43
C VAL A 46 17.40 -47.42 -41.78
N GLY A 47 17.59 -47.17 -40.48
CA GLY A 47 16.91 -46.08 -39.78
C GLY A 47 17.24 -44.70 -40.36
N THR A 48 18.49 -44.45 -40.73
CA THR A 48 18.92 -43.18 -41.35
C THR A 48 18.35 -43.02 -42.76
N ALA A 49 18.30 -44.10 -43.54
CA ALA A 49 17.72 -44.09 -44.88
C ALA A 49 16.18 -43.91 -44.87
N LEU A 50 15.49 -44.48 -43.87
CA LEU A 50 14.04 -44.33 -43.70
C LEU A 50 13.62 -43.06 -42.94
N TYR A 51 14.54 -42.37 -42.26
CA TYR A 51 14.25 -41.12 -41.54
C TYR A 51 13.57 -40.03 -42.40
N PRO A 52 14.03 -39.72 -43.63
CA PRO A 52 13.33 -38.73 -44.46
C PRO A 52 11.90 -39.16 -44.82
N LEU A 53 11.65 -40.46 -44.98
CA LEU A 53 10.31 -40.98 -45.26
C LEU A 53 9.36 -40.81 -44.06
N GLN A 54 9.88 -40.97 -42.84
CA GLN A 54 9.12 -40.73 -41.61
C GLN A 54 8.75 -39.24 -41.44
N MET A 55 9.65 -38.33 -41.80
CA MET A 55 9.38 -36.87 -41.79
C MET A 55 8.27 -36.50 -42.78
N VAL A 56 8.30 -37.02 -44.00
CA VAL A 56 7.26 -36.78 -45.01
C VAL A 56 5.91 -37.37 -44.59
N ALA A 57 5.90 -38.52 -43.91
CA ALA A 57 4.68 -39.14 -43.40
C ALA A 57 4.00 -38.32 -42.29
N LEU A 58 4.76 -37.54 -41.50
CA LEU A 58 4.24 -36.69 -40.42
C LEU A 58 3.87 -35.28 -40.89
N MET A 59 4.41 -34.81 -42.01
CA MET A 59 4.16 -33.48 -42.57
C MET A 59 2.66 -33.12 -42.74
N PRO A 60 1.77 -34.01 -43.22
CA PRO A 60 0.34 -33.70 -43.35
C PRO A 60 -0.34 -33.43 -42.01
N ARG A 61 0.06 -34.18 -40.96
CA ARG A 61 -0.47 -34.00 -39.60
C ARG A 61 -0.05 -32.64 -39.04
N ASP A 62 1.23 -32.29 -39.18
CA ASP A 62 1.74 -31.02 -38.67
C ASP A 62 1.20 -29.82 -39.45
N ALA A 63 1.00 -29.96 -40.76
CA ALA A 63 0.33 -28.95 -41.59
C ALA A 63 -1.13 -28.76 -41.17
N ALA A 64 -1.87 -29.85 -40.94
CA ALA A 64 -3.26 -29.78 -40.46
C ALA A 64 -3.36 -29.09 -39.10
N ASN A 65 -2.49 -29.42 -38.15
CA ASN A 65 -2.45 -28.77 -36.83
C ASN A 65 -2.16 -27.27 -36.96
N LYS A 66 -1.17 -26.87 -37.77
CA LYS A 66 -0.84 -25.44 -37.99
C LYS A 66 -1.99 -24.64 -38.60
N VAL A 67 -2.77 -25.24 -39.48
CA VAL A 67 -3.94 -24.59 -40.09
C VAL A 67 -5.04 -24.36 -39.04
N VAL A 68 -5.32 -25.36 -38.19
CA VAL A 68 -6.28 -25.24 -37.09
C VAL A 68 -5.83 -24.17 -36.08
N ASP A 69 -4.55 -24.15 -35.73
CA ASP A 69 -3.96 -23.15 -34.82
C ASP A 69 -4.05 -21.73 -35.42
N TYR A 70 -3.81 -21.58 -36.73
CA TYR A 70 -3.93 -20.28 -37.42
C TYR A 70 -5.37 -19.74 -37.39
N PHE A 71 -6.37 -20.58 -37.71
CA PHE A 71 -7.78 -20.15 -37.70
C PHE A 71 -8.30 -19.86 -36.29
N SER A 72 -7.88 -20.63 -35.28
CA SER A 72 -8.23 -20.34 -33.89
C SER A 72 -7.59 -19.03 -33.41
N THR A 73 -6.30 -18.80 -33.75
CA THR A 73 -5.56 -17.58 -33.41
C THR A 73 -6.15 -16.34 -34.08
N LEU A 74 -6.59 -16.42 -35.34
CA LEU A 74 -7.22 -15.28 -36.00
C LEU A 74 -8.50 -14.85 -35.27
N SER A 75 -9.32 -15.82 -34.88
CA SER A 75 -10.57 -15.54 -34.15
C SER A 75 -10.33 -14.97 -32.75
N THR A 76 -9.26 -15.37 -32.06
CA THR A 76 -8.91 -14.83 -30.74
C THR A 76 -8.36 -13.41 -30.88
N VAL A 77 -7.52 -13.16 -31.87
CA VAL A 77 -6.96 -11.82 -32.16
C VAL A 77 -8.06 -10.82 -32.55
N GLU A 78 -9.04 -11.22 -33.37
CA GLU A 78 -10.18 -10.36 -33.72
C GLU A 78 -11.03 -10.01 -32.48
N LYS A 79 -11.34 -11.00 -31.64
CA LYS A 79 -12.07 -10.80 -30.38
C LYS A 79 -11.31 -9.88 -29.43
N GLU A 80 -10.00 -10.07 -29.31
CA GLU A 80 -9.14 -9.23 -28.49
C GLU A 80 -9.07 -7.80 -29.05
N ASN A 81 -8.96 -7.63 -30.37
CA ASN A 81 -8.98 -6.31 -31.00
C ASN A 81 -10.31 -5.59 -30.76
N GLN A 82 -11.44 -6.30 -30.87
CA GLN A 82 -12.75 -5.74 -30.61
C GLN A 82 -12.94 -5.37 -29.12
N ALA A 83 -12.46 -6.22 -28.20
CA ALA A 83 -12.47 -5.93 -26.76
C ALA A 83 -11.58 -4.73 -26.40
N LEU A 84 -10.40 -4.62 -27.00
CA LEU A 84 -9.51 -3.48 -26.80
C LEU A 84 -10.13 -2.18 -27.34
N ARG A 85 -10.76 -2.22 -28.52
CA ARG A 85 -11.47 -1.06 -29.09
C ARG A 85 -12.64 -0.61 -28.21
N SER A 86 -13.42 -1.54 -27.67
CA SER A 86 -14.52 -1.19 -26.77
C SER A 86 -14.01 -0.59 -25.45
N GLN A 87 -12.93 -1.15 -24.88
CA GLN A 87 -12.26 -0.58 -23.71
C GLN A 87 -11.70 0.83 -23.99
N GLN A 88 -11.09 1.04 -25.15
CA GLN A 88 -10.61 2.36 -25.57
C GLN A 88 -11.76 3.37 -25.67
N GLY A 89 -12.88 2.98 -26.29
CA GLY A 89 -14.09 3.82 -26.37
C GLY A 89 -14.63 4.18 -24.98
N ALA A 90 -14.76 3.20 -24.09
CA ALA A 90 -15.23 3.43 -22.73
C ALA A 90 -14.30 4.36 -21.93
N ARG A 91 -12.98 4.15 -22.02
CA ARG A 91 -11.98 5.02 -21.36
C ARG A 91 -11.98 6.43 -21.95
N ALA A 92 -12.13 6.59 -23.26
CA ALA A 92 -12.23 7.88 -23.91
C ALA A 92 -13.46 8.66 -23.43
N GLN A 93 -14.61 7.99 -23.31
CA GLN A 93 -15.83 8.60 -22.76
C GLN A 93 -15.63 9.04 -21.30
N GLN A 94 -15.02 8.21 -20.46
CA GLN A 94 -14.70 8.57 -19.07
C GLN A 94 -13.76 9.78 -18.99
N LEU A 95 -12.74 9.84 -19.85
CA LEU A 95 -11.81 10.95 -19.92
C LEU A 95 -12.51 12.25 -20.34
N GLN A 96 -13.36 12.19 -21.37
CA GLN A 96 -14.15 13.35 -21.83
C GLN A 96 -15.06 13.86 -20.71
N GLN A 97 -15.74 12.96 -19.99
CA GLN A 97 -16.60 13.33 -18.87
C GLN A 97 -15.81 13.95 -17.72
N ALA A 98 -14.63 13.39 -17.38
CA ALA A 98 -13.75 13.95 -16.37
C ALA A 98 -13.23 15.35 -16.74
N GLN A 99 -12.87 15.56 -18.01
CA GLN A 99 -12.47 16.87 -18.53
C GLN A 99 -13.61 17.88 -18.48
N GLN A 100 -14.83 17.49 -18.85
CA GLN A 100 -16.01 18.34 -18.76
C GLN A 100 -16.31 18.74 -17.31
N LEU A 101 -16.31 17.77 -16.38
CA LEU A 101 -16.50 18.03 -14.95
C LEU A 101 -15.39 18.92 -14.37
N ALA A 102 -14.14 18.76 -14.81
CA ALA A 102 -13.04 19.62 -14.38
C ALA A 102 -13.21 21.06 -14.88
N ALA A 103 -13.62 21.25 -16.14
CA ALA A 103 -13.90 22.56 -16.71
C ALA A 103 -15.09 23.25 -16.02
N GLU A 104 -16.17 22.51 -15.78
CA GLU A 104 -17.35 22.99 -15.05
C GLU A 104 -16.99 23.37 -13.60
N ASN A 105 -16.25 22.51 -12.89
CA ASN A 105 -15.81 22.82 -11.53
C ASN A 105 -14.92 24.07 -11.50
N ALA A 106 -13.99 24.22 -12.44
CA ALA A 106 -13.16 25.41 -12.55
C ALA A 106 -14.00 26.68 -12.80
N GLN A 107 -15.02 26.59 -13.66
CA GLN A 107 -15.96 27.69 -13.90
C GLN A 107 -16.77 28.03 -12.63
N LEU A 108 -17.34 27.02 -11.97
CA LEU A 108 -18.10 27.19 -10.71
C LEU A 108 -17.24 27.85 -9.64
N ARG A 109 -15.96 27.45 -9.50
CA ARG A 109 -15.04 28.08 -8.54
C ARG A 109 -14.76 29.54 -8.87
N LYS A 110 -14.56 29.88 -10.15
CA LYS A 110 -14.39 31.27 -10.60
C LYS A 110 -15.63 32.11 -10.28
N LEU A 111 -16.83 31.57 -10.54
CA LEU A 111 -18.10 32.24 -10.22
C LEU A 111 -18.29 32.44 -8.71
N LEU A 112 -17.80 31.51 -7.89
CA LEU A 112 -17.88 31.58 -6.43
C LEU A 112 -16.72 32.37 -5.78
N GLY A 113 -15.78 32.90 -6.57
CA GLY A 113 -14.57 33.54 -6.03
C GLY A 113 -13.67 32.59 -5.22
N ALA A 114 -13.83 31.27 -5.40
CA ALA A 114 -13.03 30.28 -4.70
C ALA A 114 -11.65 30.19 -5.34
N GLN A 115 -10.58 30.21 -4.52
CA GLN A 115 -9.21 30.08 -5.00
C GLN A 115 -9.01 28.80 -5.84
N GLU A 116 -8.23 28.92 -6.92
CA GLU A 116 -7.82 27.78 -7.74
C GLU A 116 -7.06 26.76 -6.89
N ARG A 117 -7.26 25.46 -7.17
CA ARG A 117 -6.54 24.39 -6.48
C ARG A 117 -5.06 24.54 -6.81
N LEU A 118 -4.20 24.74 -5.80
CA LEU A 118 -2.76 24.91 -6.01
C LEU A 118 -2.23 23.73 -6.84
N GLN A 119 -1.56 24.03 -7.95
CA GLN A 119 -0.69 23.06 -8.61
C GLN A 119 0.50 22.82 -7.67
N VAL A 120 0.47 21.68 -6.98
CA VAL A 120 1.53 21.32 -6.03
C VAL A 120 2.77 20.94 -6.82
N LYS A 121 3.84 21.72 -6.67
CA LYS A 121 5.14 21.38 -7.24
C LYS A 121 5.63 20.08 -6.60
N SER A 122 6.28 19.22 -7.37
CA SER A 122 6.85 17.98 -6.85
C SER A 122 8.29 17.79 -7.29
N VAL A 123 9.06 17.07 -6.49
CA VAL A 123 10.44 16.69 -6.79
C VAL A 123 10.52 15.17 -6.82
N MET A 124 11.04 14.64 -7.92
CA MET A 124 11.34 13.22 -8.04
C MET A 124 12.58 12.88 -7.20
N SER A 125 12.48 11.77 -6.48
CA SER A 125 13.52 11.28 -5.59
C SER A 125 13.52 9.76 -5.55
N GLU A 126 14.67 9.18 -5.25
CA GLU A 126 14.88 7.74 -5.17
C GLU A 126 15.22 7.34 -3.73
N ILE A 127 14.70 6.18 -3.30
CA ILE A 127 15.05 5.58 -2.01
C ILE A 127 16.49 5.05 -2.07
N LEU A 128 17.36 5.55 -1.20
CA LEU A 128 18.74 5.09 -1.07
C LEU A 128 18.81 3.80 -0.24
N TYR A 129 18.16 3.77 0.91
CA TYR A 129 18.12 2.61 1.81
C TYR A 129 17.02 2.75 2.88
N ASP A 130 16.60 1.61 3.42
CA ASP A 130 15.75 1.53 4.61
C ASP A 130 16.56 1.86 5.87
N ALA A 131 15.99 2.65 6.78
CA ALA A 131 16.60 2.92 8.06
C ALA A 131 16.56 1.63 8.90
N ARG A 132 17.70 1.23 9.47
CA ARG A 132 17.80 0.05 10.34
C ARG A 132 17.22 0.32 11.73
N ASP A 133 15.93 0.63 11.80
CA ASP A 133 15.20 0.81 13.06
C ASP A 133 14.09 -0.25 13.16
N GLN A 134 14.13 -1.06 14.21
CA GLN A 134 13.13 -2.10 14.45
C GLN A 134 11.80 -1.56 15.00
N PHE A 135 11.77 -0.31 15.46
CA PHE A 135 10.60 0.32 16.07
C PHE A 135 10.00 1.42 15.19
N ALA A 136 10.73 1.89 14.18
CA ALA A 136 10.26 2.91 13.26
C ALA A 136 10.47 2.49 11.81
N ARG A 137 9.45 2.66 10.97
CA ARG A 137 9.54 2.38 9.52
C ARG A 137 9.88 3.66 8.76
N LYS A 138 11.13 3.78 8.34
CA LYS A 138 11.67 5.00 7.73
C LYS A 138 12.59 4.71 6.56
N VAL A 139 12.51 5.51 5.52
CA VAL A 139 13.39 5.40 4.35
C VAL A 139 14.21 6.67 4.16
N ILE A 140 15.43 6.51 3.65
CA ILE A 140 16.30 7.64 3.29
C ILE A 140 16.23 7.86 1.79
N MET A 141 16.09 9.13 1.40
CA MET A 141 15.90 9.55 0.01
C MET A 141 17.02 10.48 -0.46
N ASP A 142 17.28 10.50 -1.78
CA ASP A 142 18.39 11.23 -2.45
C ASP A 142 18.16 12.75 -2.63
N ARG A 143 17.12 13.30 -2.01
CA ARG A 143 16.79 14.74 -2.08
C ARG A 143 16.73 15.34 -0.69
N GLY A 144 17.18 16.58 -0.58
CA GLY A 144 17.25 17.33 0.66
C GLY A 144 16.88 18.79 0.48
N SER A 145 17.32 19.64 1.41
CA SER A 145 16.94 21.06 1.43
C SER A 145 17.43 21.84 0.21
N GLN A 146 18.52 21.40 -0.45
CA GLN A 146 18.98 22.03 -1.69
C GLN A 146 17.98 21.89 -2.85
N GLN A 147 17.12 20.88 -2.82
CA GLN A 147 16.06 20.68 -3.81
C GLN A 147 14.70 21.21 -3.34
N GLY A 148 14.67 21.98 -2.25
CA GLY A 148 13.44 22.56 -1.69
C GLY A 148 12.65 21.60 -0.80
N VAL A 149 13.21 20.44 -0.45
CA VAL A 149 12.57 19.52 0.49
C VAL A 149 12.52 20.14 1.88
N ALA A 150 11.37 20.05 2.53
CA ALA A 150 11.14 20.56 3.88
C ALA A 150 10.46 19.49 4.76
N THR A 151 10.69 19.58 6.07
CA THR A 151 10.02 18.70 7.04
C THR A 151 8.51 18.90 6.97
N GLY A 152 7.77 17.79 7.03
CA GLY A 152 6.32 17.77 6.96
C GLY A 152 5.78 17.51 5.55
N GLN A 153 6.59 17.58 4.51
CA GLN A 153 6.13 17.37 3.13
C GLN A 153 5.66 15.92 2.89
N PRO A 154 4.50 15.72 2.25
CA PRO A 154 4.02 14.40 1.86
C PRO A 154 4.89 13.77 0.77
N VAL A 155 5.04 12.45 0.84
CA VAL A 155 5.74 11.65 -0.16
C VAL A 155 4.76 10.65 -0.77
N ILE A 156 4.71 10.59 -2.10
CA ILE A 156 3.75 9.78 -2.86
C ILE A 156 4.47 8.90 -3.90
N ASP A 157 3.84 7.80 -4.27
CA ASP A 157 4.15 7.02 -5.47
C ASP A 157 3.07 7.26 -6.55
N ASP A 158 3.03 6.41 -7.58
CA ASP A 158 2.03 6.46 -8.65
C ASP A 158 0.61 6.06 -8.18
N ALA A 159 0.50 5.36 -7.06
CA ALA A 159 -0.74 4.82 -6.53
C ALA A 159 -1.33 5.67 -5.39
N GLY A 160 -0.51 6.33 -4.58
CA GLY A 160 -0.95 7.07 -3.40
C GLY A 160 0.18 7.56 -2.49
N ILE A 161 -0.18 7.90 -1.25
CA ILE A 161 0.78 8.36 -0.24
C ILE A 161 1.59 7.20 0.28
N VAL A 162 2.89 7.43 0.44
CA VAL A 162 3.86 6.49 1.03
C VAL A 162 4.24 6.92 2.45
N GLY A 163 4.36 8.22 2.70
CA GLY A 163 4.76 8.73 4.01
C GLY A 163 4.94 10.23 4.05
N GLN A 164 5.71 10.68 5.04
CA GLN A 164 5.97 12.09 5.31
C GLN A 164 7.46 12.32 5.61
N VAL A 165 8.02 13.40 5.04
CA VAL A 165 9.38 13.83 5.37
C VAL A 165 9.44 14.26 6.83
N THR A 166 10.27 13.60 7.64
CA THR A 166 10.42 13.91 9.07
C THR A 166 11.74 14.57 9.40
N ARG A 167 12.79 14.35 8.60
CA ARG A 167 14.05 15.08 8.71
C ARG A 167 14.62 15.41 7.35
N VAL A 168 15.31 16.54 7.27
CA VAL A 168 15.92 17.02 6.04
C VAL A 168 17.37 17.37 6.31
N PHE A 169 18.25 16.87 5.43
CA PHE A 169 19.67 17.22 5.33
C PHE A 169 19.89 17.98 4.02
N PRO A 170 21.09 18.55 3.78
CA PRO A 170 21.35 19.29 2.54
C PRO A 170 21.12 18.49 1.26
N PHE A 171 21.46 17.20 1.26
CA PHE A 171 21.42 16.33 0.07
C PHE A 171 20.53 15.09 0.23
N THR A 172 19.99 14.84 1.42
CA THR A 172 19.15 13.66 1.70
C THR A 172 18.01 14.03 2.64
N SER A 173 17.00 13.18 2.70
CA SER A 173 15.88 13.33 3.64
C SER A 173 15.47 11.99 4.22
N GLU A 174 15.00 12.02 5.46
CA GLU A 174 14.39 10.89 6.16
C GLU A 174 12.86 11.00 6.04
N VAL A 175 12.24 9.93 5.56
CA VAL A 175 10.79 9.84 5.36
C VAL A 175 10.26 8.74 6.26
N THR A 176 9.30 9.08 7.11
CA THR A 176 8.58 8.09 7.91
C THR A 176 7.40 7.57 7.10
N LEU A 177 7.30 6.25 6.96
CA LEU A 177 6.25 5.60 6.20
C LEU A 177 4.90 5.71 6.93
N LEU A 178 3.80 5.80 6.18
CA LEU A 178 2.45 5.84 6.76
C LEU A 178 2.10 4.63 7.63
N THR A 179 2.77 3.49 7.40
CA THR A 179 2.57 2.26 8.17
C THR A 179 3.19 2.33 9.57
N ASP A 180 4.02 3.34 9.84
CA ASP A 180 4.66 3.54 11.13
C ASP A 180 3.64 3.82 12.26
N LYS A 181 3.89 3.31 13.46
CA LYS A 181 2.96 3.41 14.60
C LYS A 181 2.70 4.84 15.08
N ASP A 182 3.66 5.74 14.86
CA ASP A 182 3.60 7.14 15.30
C ASP A 182 3.12 8.06 14.17
N GLN A 183 2.81 7.52 12.99
CA GLN A 183 2.24 8.27 11.87
C GLN A 183 0.72 8.31 11.92
N ALA A 184 0.19 9.50 11.68
CA ALA A 184 -1.23 9.78 11.65
C ALA A 184 -1.56 10.67 10.44
N ILE A 185 -2.51 10.25 9.62
CA ILE A 185 -2.89 10.95 8.38
C ILE A 185 -4.39 11.25 8.42
N PRO A 186 -4.81 12.52 8.29
CA PRO A 186 -6.22 12.89 8.20
C PRO A 186 -6.83 12.42 6.88
N VAL A 187 -7.73 11.45 6.97
CA VAL A 187 -8.38 10.81 5.83
C VAL A 187 -9.87 11.12 5.77
N GLN A 188 -10.46 10.87 4.61
CA GLN A 188 -11.89 10.83 4.41
C GLN A 188 -12.25 9.65 3.51
N VAL A 189 -13.42 9.06 3.74
CA VAL A 189 -13.97 8.02 2.89
C VAL A 189 -14.43 8.66 1.58
N LEU A 190 -13.93 8.15 0.45
CA LEU A 190 -14.25 8.72 -0.87
C LEU A 190 -15.75 8.65 -1.20
N ARG A 191 -16.44 7.59 -0.74
CA ARG A 191 -17.86 7.32 -1.05
C ARG A 191 -18.82 8.33 -0.42
N ASN A 192 -18.64 8.67 0.86
CA ASN A 192 -19.60 9.47 1.63
C ASN A 192 -18.99 10.70 2.31
N GLY A 193 -17.68 10.93 2.15
CA GLY A 193 -16.98 12.09 2.71
C GLY A 193 -16.74 12.04 4.21
N LEU A 194 -17.00 10.90 4.87
CA LEU A 194 -16.80 10.75 6.31
C LEU A 194 -15.32 10.91 6.66
N ARG A 195 -15.00 11.85 7.54
CA ARG A 195 -13.62 12.17 7.96
C ARG A 195 -13.16 11.33 9.14
N SER A 196 -11.90 10.98 9.15
CA SER A 196 -11.23 10.24 10.21
C SER A 196 -9.71 10.49 10.20
N VAL A 197 -8.99 9.80 11.06
CA VAL A 197 -7.52 9.77 11.08
C VAL A 197 -7.06 8.33 10.99
N ALA A 198 -6.23 8.05 9.99
CA ALA A 198 -5.58 6.76 9.82
C ALA A 198 -4.25 6.74 10.57
N TYR A 199 -4.02 5.70 11.36
CA TYR A 199 -2.81 5.48 12.13
C TYR A 199 -2.08 4.25 11.61
N GLY A 200 -0.77 4.30 11.47
CA GLY A 200 -0.02 3.10 11.14
C GLY A 200 -0.03 2.07 12.27
N ARG A 201 0.09 0.79 11.89
CA ARG A 201 0.14 -0.35 12.81
C ARG A 201 1.52 -1.02 12.81
N GLY A 202 2.57 -0.23 12.59
CA GLY A 202 3.97 -0.61 12.66
C GLY A 202 4.28 -1.85 11.81
N GLN A 203 4.77 -2.90 12.46
CA GLN A 203 5.29 -4.12 11.81
C GLN A 203 4.27 -4.88 10.95
N SER A 204 2.97 -4.66 11.18
CA SER A 204 1.94 -5.33 10.39
C SER A 204 1.80 -4.77 8.97
N GLY A 205 2.31 -3.56 8.70
CA GLY A 205 2.17 -2.89 7.41
C GLY A 205 0.76 -2.37 7.10
N TYR A 206 -0.19 -2.48 8.04
CA TYR A 206 -1.57 -2.00 7.89
C TYR A 206 -1.79 -0.65 8.57
N LEU A 207 -2.94 -0.04 8.28
CA LEU A 207 -3.46 1.14 8.95
C LEU A 207 -4.70 0.81 9.79
N ASP A 208 -4.92 1.61 10.82
CA ASP A 208 -6.11 1.62 11.68
C ASP A 208 -6.85 2.95 11.59
N LEU A 209 -8.17 2.91 11.41
CA LEU A 209 -9.01 4.04 11.81
C LEU A 209 -9.41 3.85 13.26
N ARG A 210 -8.82 4.65 14.13
CA ARG A 210 -9.13 4.64 15.56
C ARG A 210 -10.31 5.58 15.83
N PHE A 211 -11.13 5.26 16.82
CA PHE A 211 -12.20 6.14 17.32
C PHE A 211 -13.37 6.40 16.35
N MET A 212 -13.66 5.47 15.44
CA MET A 212 -14.86 5.55 14.62
C MET A 212 -16.09 5.15 15.43
N SER A 213 -17.16 5.94 15.38
CA SER A 213 -18.44 5.54 15.98
C SER A 213 -18.89 4.19 15.42
N SER A 214 -19.47 3.34 16.26
CA SER A 214 -19.99 2.02 15.85
C SER A 214 -21.09 2.12 14.76
N ASN A 215 -21.73 3.29 14.62
CA ASN A 215 -22.73 3.58 13.59
C ASN A 215 -22.14 4.33 12.37
N ALA A 216 -20.82 4.49 12.28
CA ALA A 216 -20.19 5.11 11.13
C ALA A 216 -20.46 4.29 9.85
N ASP A 217 -20.91 4.95 8.78
CA ASP A 217 -21.07 4.32 7.47
C ASP A 217 -19.70 4.09 6.82
N ILE A 218 -19.01 3.03 7.24
CA ILE A 218 -17.76 2.55 6.63
C ILE A 218 -17.96 1.08 6.25
N GLN A 219 -17.60 0.76 5.02
CA GLN A 219 -17.79 -0.56 4.45
C GLN A 219 -16.47 -1.14 3.96
N LYS A 220 -16.37 -2.48 3.99
CA LYS A 220 -15.25 -3.18 3.39
C LYS A 220 -15.17 -2.82 1.90
N GLY A 221 -14.00 -2.40 1.46
CA GLY A 221 -13.72 -1.96 0.09
C GLY A 221 -13.76 -0.46 -0.11
N ASP A 222 -14.20 0.33 0.88
CA ASP A 222 -14.15 1.79 0.82
C ASP A 222 -12.70 2.27 0.64
N LEU A 223 -12.50 3.25 -0.24
CA LEU A 223 -11.22 3.90 -0.48
C LEU A 223 -11.09 5.13 0.42
N LEU A 224 -9.98 5.23 1.13
CA LEU A 224 -9.61 6.36 1.97
C LEU A 224 -8.68 7.29 1.20
N VAL A 225 -9.03 8.57 1.18
CA VAL A 225 -8.24 9.64 0.56
C VAL A 225 -7.93 10.72 1.60
N THR A 226 -6.91 11.54 1.38
CA THR A 226 -6.59 12.66 2.28
C THR A 226 -7.72 13.67 2.32
N SER A 227 -8.03 14.13 3.53
CA SER A 227 -9.05 15.18 3.76
C SER A 227 -8.53 16.59 3.47
N GLY A 228 -7.22 16.80 3.60
CA GLY A 228 -6.54 18.10 3.48
C GLY A 228 -6.91 19.14 4.53
N ILE A 229 -7.47 18.71 5.67
CA ILE A 229 -7.87 19.60 6.76
C ILE A 229 -6.68 20.12 7.59
N ASP A 230 -5.54 19.44 7.55
CA ASP A 230 -4.34 19.82 8.28
C ASP A 230 -3.45 20.82 7.53
N GLY A 231 -3.76 21.11 6.27
CA GLY A 231 -2.96 21.97 5.40
C GLY A 231 -1.64 21.34 4.94
N VAL A 232 -1.32 20.14 5.40
CA VAL A 232 -0.09 19.43 5.06
C VAL A 232 -0.31 18.52 3.87
N TYR A 233 -1.36 17.68 3.92
CA TYR A 233 -1.66 16.80 2.80
C TYR A 233 -2.63 17.48 1.83
N PRO A 234 -2.32 17.61 0.54
CA PRO A 234 -3.31 18.02 -0.45
C PRO A 234 -4.51 17.08 -0.41
N ALA A 235 -5.74 17.62 -0.44
CA ALA A 235 -6.94 16.80 -0.38
C ALA A 235 -7.12 15.93 -1.63
N GLY A 236 -7.48 14.66 -1.45
CA GLY A 236 -7.82 13.72 -2.52
C GLY A 236 -6.72 12.75 -2.95
N LEU A 237 -5.61 12.66 -2.22
CA LEU A 237 -4.56 11.66 -2.45
C LEU A 237 -4.99 10.32 -1.86
N ALA A 238 -4.81 9.22 -2.58
CA ALA A 238 -5.15 7.88 -2.08
C ALA A 238 -4.24 7.47 -0.91
N VAL A 239 -4.82 6.83 0.11
CA VAL A 239 -4.10 6.39 1.30
C VAL A 239 -4.21 4.88 1.48
N ALA A 240 -5.43 4.38 1.67
CA ALA A 240 -5.66 2.97 2.01
C ALA A 240 -7.06 2.50 1.60
N LYS A 241 -7.25 1.19 1.52
CA LYS A 241 -8.54 0.53 1.28
C LYS A 241 -8.97 -0.21 2.53
N VAL A 242 -10.24 -0.06 2.91
CA VAL A 242 -10.80 -0.77 4.08
C VAL A 242 -10.89 -2.26 3.76
N ILE A 243 -10.23 -3.11 4.57
CA ILE A 243 -10.26 -4.57 4.39
C ILE A 243 -11.13 -5.28 5.42
N GLN A 244 -11.32 -4.67 6.59
CA GLN A 244 -12.07 -5.25 7.70
C GLN A 244 -12.67 -4.15 8.58
N VAL A 245 -13.93 -4.35 8.96
CA VAL A 245 -14.68 -3.48 9.87
C VAL A 245 -15.17 -4.36 11.00
N GLU A 246 -14.65 -4.15 12.21
CA GLU A 246 -15.07 -4.85 13.42
C GLU A 246 -15.82 -3.86 14.32
N SER A 247 -17.11 -4.10 14.49
CA SER A 247 -17.94 -3.37 15.45
C SER A 247 -18.56 -4.38 16.42
N LYS A 248 -18.10 -4.40 17.68
CA LYS A 248 -18.77 -5.16 18.74
C LYS A 248 -19.85 -4.29 19.35
N SER A 249 -21.02 -4.85 19.64
CA SER A 249 -22.16 -4.11 20.22
C SER A 249 -21.85 -3.47 21.58
N THR A 250 -20.80 -3.93 22.26
CA THR A 250 -20.36 -3.43 23.57
C THR A 250 -19.29 -2.34 23.46
N ASP A 251 -18.61 -2.22 22.31
CA ASP A 251 -17.57 -1.22 22.11
C ASP A 251 -18.18 0.10 21.61
N ALA A 252 -17.74 1.22 22.21
CA ALA A 252 -18.15 2.57 21.80
C ALA A 252 -17.55 2.97 20.44
N PHE A 253 -16.52 2.26 19.98
CA PHE A 253 -15.82 2.53 18.73
C PHE A 253 -15.64 1.27 17.90
N ALA A 254 -15.80 1.39 16.59
CA ALA A 254 -15.44 0.35 15.64
C ALA A 254 -13.91 0.34 15.42
N HIS A 255 -13.36 -0.86 15.29
CA HIS A 255 -11.98 -1.10 14.87
C HIS A 255 -11.96 -1.40 13.36
N ILE A 256 -11.27 -0.56 12.59
CA ILE A 256 -11.29 -0.66 11.13
C ILE A 256 -9.87 -0.80 10.62
N VAL A 257 -9.62 -1.94 9.98
CA VAL A 257 -8.32 -2.27 9.38
C VAL A 257 -8.31 -1.87 7.92
N CYS A 258 -7.27 -1.15 7.52
CA CYS A 258 -7.09 -0.69 6.16
C CYS A 258 -5.72 -1.13 5.61
N GLU A 259 -5.70 -1.51 4.35
CA GLU A 259 -4.49 -1.85 3.60
C GLU A 259 -4.01 -0.62 2.81
N PRO A 260 -2.74 -0.20 2.96
CA PRO A 260 -2.18 0.89 2.15
C PRO A 260 -2.30 0.61 0.65
N VAL A 261 -2.65 1.63 -0.13
CA VAL A 261 -2.69 1.51 -1.61
C VAL A 261 -1.28 1.60 -2.20
N ALA A 262 -0.42 2.36 -1.53
CA ALA A 262 0.92 2.73 -1.95
C ALA A 262 1.97 2.15 -0.99
N GLY A 263 3.20 1.99 -1.48
CA GLY A 263 4.25 1.37 -0.70
C GLY A 263 5.59 1.26 -1.41
N ILE A 264 6.65 1.10 -0.63
CA ILE A 264 8.03 1.09 -1.10
C ILE A 264 8.50 -0.26 -1.66
N ASP A 265 7.68 -1.30 -1.55
CA ASP A 265 8.08 -2.66 -1.94
C ASP A 265 8.09 -2.87 -3.47
N ARG A 266 7.40 -2.00 -4.21
CA ARG A 266 7.21 -2.12 -5.67
C ARG A 266 8.13 -1.20 -6.47
N HIS A 267 8.31 0.04 -6.00
CA HIS A 267 9.01 1.08 -6.73
C HIS A 267 9.92 1.88 -5.79
N THR A 268 11.13 2.18 -6.30
CA THR A 268 12.15 2.95 -5.57
C THR A 268 12.02 4.45 -5.85
N GLN A 269 11.40 4.83 -6.97
CA GLN A 269 11.16 6.23 -7.31
C GLN A 269 9.88 6.75 -6.65
N LEU A 270 10.00 7.88 -5.98
CA LEU A 270 8.93 8.57 -5.27
C LEU A 270 8.90 10.05 -5.65
N LEU A 271 7.78 10.70 -5.34
CA LEU A 271 7.59 12.15 -5.51
C LEU A 271 7.39 12.80 -4.14
N ILE A 272 8.20 13.81 -3.85
CA ILE A 272 8.03 14.67 -2.68
C ILE A 272 7.17 15.86 -3.11
N LEU A 273 6.04 16.06 -2.44
CA LEU A 273 5.14 17.18 -2.70
C LEU A 273 5.65 18.42 -1.97
N LEU A 274 6.08 19.44 -2.73
CA LEU A 274 6.56 20.71 -2.22
C LEU A 274 5.40 21.61 -1.77
N VAL A 275 4.73 21.19 -0.71
CA VAL A 275 3.73 21.97 0.01
C VAL A 275 4.40 22.79 1.11
N ASP A 276 3.82 23.94 1.42
CA ASP A 276 4.20 24.71 2.60
C ASP A 276 3.48 24.12 3.82
N PRO A 277 4.21 23.47 4.76
CA PRO A 277 3.61 22.79 5.90
C PRO A 277 3.17 23.77 7.01
N ASN A 278 3.03 25.07 6.70
CA ASN A 278 2.59 26.08 7.66
C ASN A 278 1.07 26.29 7.51
N PRO A 279 0.23 25.53 8.24
CA PRO A 279 -1.19 25.83 8.27
C PRO A 279 -1.39 27.25 8.80
N VAL A 280 -2.39 27.95 8.28
CA VAL A 280 -2.83 29.23 8.84
C VAL A 280 -2.98 29.06 10.35
N ALA A 281 -2.26 29.87 11.13
CA ALA A 281 -2.31 29.79 12.59
C ALA A 281 -3.79 29.79 13.01
N ARG A 282 -4.17 28.81 13.84
CA ARG A 282 -5.48 28.88 14.49
C ARG A 282 -5.53 30.24 15.19
N PRO A 283 -6.62 31.01 15.03
CA PRO A 283 -6.81 32.21 15.84
C PRO A 283 -6.53 31.81 17.29
N ASP A 284 -5.68 32.58 17.97
CA ASP A 284 -5.41 32.34 19.38
C ASP A 284 -6.76 32.16 20.07
N ASP A 285 -6.95 31.04 20.79
CA ASP A 285 -8.14 30.85 21.61
C ASP A 285 -8.28 32.14 22.43
N GLU A 286 -9.41 32.85 22.31
CA GLU A 286 -9.67 34.04 23.12
C GLU A 286 -9.27 33.68 24.54
N PRO A 287 -8.33 34.42 25.18
CA PRO A 287 -7.76 34.02 26.44
C PRO A 287 -8.92 33.75 27.36
N ALA A 288 -9.11 32.47 27.71
CA ALA A 288 -10.26 31.99 28.46
C ALA A 288 -10.46 32.98 29.59
N VAL A 289 -11.52 33.80 29.50
CA VAL A 289 -11.68 34.98 30.35
C VAL A 289 -11.45 34.49 31.76
N ALA A 290 -10.27 34.81 32.29
CA ALA A 290 -9.79 34.23 33.52
C ALA A 290 -10.88 34.57 34.52
N ASN A 291 -11.63 33.55 34.93
CA ASN A 291 -12.88 33.76 35.60
C ASN A 291 -12.47 34.27 36.99
N ASN A 292 -12.37 35.60 37.10
CA ASN A 292 -11.89 36.35 38.24
C ASN A 292 -12.83 36.19 39.46
N LYS A 293 -13.62 35.11 39.54
CA LYS A 293 -14.35 34.73 40.74
C LYS A 293 -13.42 34.54 41.93
N ALA A 294 -12.23 33.94 41.73
CA ALA A 294 -11.27 33.76 42.81
C ALA A 294 -10.67 35.10 43.30
N ASP A 295 -10.36 36.02 42.37
CA ASP A 295 -9.76 37.31 42.70
C ASP A 295 -10.78 38.34 43.22
N ILE A 296 -12.05 38.22 42.82
CA ILE A 296 -13.16 39.01 43.36
C ILE A 296 -13.53 38.51 44.78
N LEU A 297 -13.52 37.19 45.02
CA LEU A 297 -13.79 36.61 46.36
C LEU A 297 -12.67 36.92 47.36
N SER A 298 -11.41 36.90 46.94
CA SER A 298 -10.27 37.28 47.79
C SER A 298 -10.32 38.76 48.14
N LYS A 299 -10.59 39.65 47.17
CA LYS A 299 -10.77 41.09 47.39
C LYS A 299 -11.96 41.39 48.30
N ARG A 300 -13.08 40.66 48.17
CA ARG A 300 -14.24 40.81 49.07
C ARG A 300 -13.92 40.43 50.52
N ARG A 301 -13.25 39.30 50.74
CA ARG A 301 -12.78 38.87 52.08
C ARG A 301 -11.79 39.83 52.70
N LEU A 302 -10.88 40.41 51.89
CA LEU A 302 -9.94 41.41 52.36
C LEU A 302 -10.67 42.70 52.78
N THR A 303 -11.66 43.15 52.00
CA THR A 303 -12.47 44.33 52.36
C THR A 303 -13.36 44.10 53.59
N GLU A 304 -13.95 42.92 53.75
CA GLU A 304 -14.74 42.56 54.94
C GLU A 304 -13.86 42.47 56.19
N SER A 305 -12.71 41.81 56.11
CA SER A 305 -11.75 41.74 57.23
C SER A 305 -11.23 43.12 57.66
N THR A 306 -11.02 44.04 56.71
CA THR A 306 -10.63 45.43 57.04
C THR A 306 -11.78 46.24 57.63
N ARG A 307 -13.04 45.94 57.30
CA ARG A 307 -14.21 46.58 57.92
C ARG A 307 -14.41 46.08 59.35
N ASP A 308 -14.34 44.78 59.56
CA ASP A 308 -14.49 44.17 60.90
C ASP A 308 -13.38 44.64 61.85
N LYS A 309 -12.12 44.74 61.38
CA LYS A 309 -11.02 45.33 62.16
C LYS A 309 -11.23 46.82 62.47
N LYS A 310 -11.87 47.56 61.57
CA LYS A 310 -12.11 49.01 61.74
C LYS A 310 -13.32 49.26 62.65
N GLU A 311 -14.32 48.38 62.66
CA GLU A 311 -15.43 48.39 63.64
C GLU A 311 -14.95 47.97 65.03
N ALA A 312 -14.16 46.89 65.15
CA ALA A 312 -13.58 46.47 66.43
C ALA A 312 -12.65 47.53 67.05
N ALA A 313 -11.88 48.26 66.23
CA ALA A 313 -11.06 49.38 66.70
C ALA A 313 -11.90 50.60 67.14
N LYS A 314 -13.09 50.78 66.55
CA LYS A 314 -14.01 51.88 66.88
C LYS A 314 -14.81 51.57 68.16
N GLU A 315 -15.05 50.29 68.43
CA GLU A 315 -15.70 49.79 69.65
C GLU A 315 -14.72 49.83 70.84
N ALA A 316 -13.46 49.43 70.64
CA ALA A 316 -12.40 49.56 71.65
C ALA A 316 -12.07 51.03 72.01
N ALA A 317 -12.18 51.96 71.04
CA ALA A 317 -12.02 53.40 71.31
C ALA A 317 -13.20 54.02 72.06
N LYS A 318 -14.39 53.38 72.01
CA LYS A 318 -15.58 53.80 72.75
C LYS A 318 -15.52 53.33 74.21
N ASP A 319 -15.04 52.10 74.44
CA ASP A 319 -14.90 51.52 75.78
C ASP A 319 -13.78 52.18 76.60
N GLY A 320 -12.68 52.61 75.95
CA GLY A 320 -11.62 53.40 76.59
C GLY A 320 -12.03 54.82 77.00
N SER A 321 -13.10 55.38 76.41
CA SER A 321 -13.63 56.70 76.77
C SER A 321 -14.61 56.66 77.94
N GLU A 322 -15.15 55.49 78.29
CA GLU A 322 -16.15 55.34 79.35
C GLU A 322 -15.51 54.95 80.71
N ALA A 323 -14.32 54.32 80.68
CA ALA A 323 -13.52 54.02 81.87
C ALA A 323 -12.82 55.25 82.50
N ALA A 324 -12.74 56.39 81.81
CA ALA A 324 -12.10 57.62 82.31
C ALA A 324 -13.06 58.60 83.03
N ARG A 325 -14.33 58.23 83.25
CA ARG A 325 -15.37 59.14 83.81
C ARG A 325 -15.95 58.75 85.18
N LYS A 326 -15.36 57.81 85.93
CA LYS A 326 -15.82 57.50 87.30
C LYS A 326 -14.77 57.79 88.38
N SER A 327 -14.98 58.94 89.05
CA SER A 327 -14.67 59.33 90.44
C SER A 327 -13.21 59.65 90.88
N PRO A 328 -12.99 60.45 91.95
CA PRO A 328 -13.79 61.56 92.51
C PRO A 328 -12.94 62.83 92.83
N GLN A 329 -13.54 64.03 92.85
CA GLN A 329 -12.93 65.17 93.56
C GLN A 329 -13.97 66.03 94.29
N GLU A 330 -13.95 65.90 95.61
CA GLU A 330 -14.41 66.86 96.61
C GLU A 330 -13.55 68.13 96.65
N ALA A 331 -14.09 69.15 97.33
CA ALA A 331 -13.51 70.46 97.73
C ALA A 331 -13.49 71.55 96.63
N GLY A 332 -13.98 72.77 96.82
CA GLY A 332 -14.46 73.48 98.02
C GLY A 332 -13.95 74.93 97.99
N ALA A 333 -14.85 75.92 98.10
CA ALA A 333 -14.62 77.34 98.41
C ALA A 333 -13.82 78.17 97.35
N ARG A 334 -14.14 79.40 96.97
CA ARG A 334 -14.79 80.56 97.61
C ARG A 334 -15.39 81.48 96.55
#